data_AF-A0A846C101-F1
#
_entry.id   AF-A0A846C101-F1
#
_cell.length_a   1.000
_cell.length_b   1.000
_cell.length_c   1.000
_cell.angle_alpha   90.00
_cell.angle_beta   90.00
_cell.angle_gamma   90.00
#
_symmetry.space_group_name_H-M   'P 1'
#
loop_
_entity.id
_entity.type
_entity.pdbx_description
1 polymer ?
#
loop_
_entity_poly.entity_id
_entity_poly.type
_entity_poly.pdbx_seq_one_letter_code
_entity_poly.pdbx_strand_id
1 'polypeptide(L)'
;MELQEEFKVKGYFLQENFLSPQECENFLKSISDYRQQFSIPKIYRNVKPIPLSYSVIDGKAVNSHLPEVKKLYTTVNKVINNLTNQELFTLKDVQVGCNINITEQGGAYRWHYDRNAVTAILYLNEVEGGE
;
A
#
# COMPACT_ATOMS: atom_id res chain seq x y z
N MET A 1 15.65 -10.30 20.00
CA MET A 1 16.20 -9.19 19.20
C MET A 1 15.19 -8.07 19.28
N GLU A 2 15.61 -6.85 19.59
CA GLU A 2 14.69 -5.70 19.58
C GLU A 2 14.17 -5.48 18.15
N LEU A 3 12.89 -5.10 17.99
CA LEU A 3 12.24 -4.93 16.68
C LEU A 3 13.02 -4.02 15.72
N GLN A 4 13.69 -3.01 16.27
CA GLN A 4 14.50 -2.06 15.52
C GLN A 4 15.71 -2.75 14.88
N GLU A 5 16.34 -3.67 15.61
CA GLU A 5 17.53 -4.39 15.15
C GLU A 5 17.13 -5.42 14.08
N GLU A 6 15.96 -6.05 14.24
CA GLU A 6 15.41 -6.94 13.21
C GLU A 6 15.18 -6.21 11.89
N PHE A 7 14.54 -5.03 11.95
CA PHE A 7 14.29 -4.22 10.76
C PHE A 7 15.60 -3.79 10.08
N LYS A 8 16.60 -3.36 10.85
CA LYS A 8 17.91 -2.95 10.31
C LYS A 8 18.66 -4.09 9.63
N VAL A 9 18.64 -5.29 10.23
CA VAL A 9 19.37 -6.45 9.70
C VAL A 9 18.66 -7.05 8.48
N LYS A 10 17.33 -7.18 8.52
CA LYS A 10 16.56 -7.84 7.46
C LYS A 10 16.16 -6.91 6.32
N GLY A 11 16.11 -5.60 6.55
CA GLY A 11 15.59 -4.62 5.61
C GLY A 11 14.06 -4.62 5.47
N TYR A 12 13.35 -5.43 6.28
CA TYR A 12 11.89 -5.46 6.33
C TYR A 12 11.40 -5.82 7.74
N PHE A 13 10.16 -5.45 8.04
CA PHE A 13 9.45 -5.80 9.27
C PHE A 13 8.01 -6.18 8.91
N LEU A 14 7.56 -7.34 9.38
CA LEU A 14 6.20 -7.81 9.20
C LEU A 14 5.42 -7.58 10.50
N GLN A 15 4.35 -6.80 10.43
CA GLN A 15 3.39 -6.66 11.51
C GLN A 15 2.09 -7.34 11.13
N GLU A 16 1.85 -8.50 11.73
CA GLU A 16 0.57 -9.19 11.61
C GLU A 16 -0.52 -8.44 12.39
N ASN A 17 -1.76 -8.55 11.92
CA ASN A 17 -2.94 -7.97 12.57
C ASN A 17 -2.80 -6.45 12.83
N PHE A 18 -2.13 -5.72 11.93
CA PHE A 18 -1.99 -4.26 12.01
C PHE A 18 -3.36 -3.56 12.02
N LEU A 19 -4.29 -4.09 11.22
CA LEU A 19 -5.70 -3.77 11.26
C LEU A 19 -6.48 -5.00 11.72
N SER A 20 -7.58 -4.78 12.42
CA SER A 20 -8.58 -5.82 12.65
C SER A 20 -9.31 -6.20 11.36
N PRO A 21 -9.91 -7.40 11.28
CA PRO A 21 -10.71 -7.81 10.13
C PRO A 21 -11.82 -6.80 9.78
N GLN A 22 -12.48 -6.24 10.79
CA GLN A 22 -13.53 -5.25 10.58
C GLN A 22 -13.00 -3.94 9.97
N GLU A 23 -11.80 -3.50 10.38
CA GLU A 23 -11.16 -2.33 9.78
C GLU A 23 -10.79 -2.60 8.31
N CYS A 24 -10.26 -3.78 8.00
CA CYS A 24 -10.01 -4.20 6.62
C CYS A 24 -11.29 -4.18 5.77
N GLU A 25 -12.39 -4.76 6.27
CA GLU A 25 -13.70 -4.74 5.60
C GLU A 25 -14.20 -3.33 5.34
N ASN A 26 -14.03 -2.40 6.31
CA ASN A 26 -14.42 -1.01 6.14
C ASN A 26 -13.63 -0.33 5.02
N PHE A 27 -12.32 -0.54 4.95
CA PHE A 27 -11.50 -0.02 3.86
C PHE A 27 -11.88 -0.64 2.51
N LEU A 28 -12.10 -1.95 2.45
CA LEU A 28 -12.54 -2.64 1.24
C LEU A 28 -13.89 -2.10 0.76
N LYS A 29 -14.82 -1.84 1.67
CA LYS A 29 -16.11 -1.21 1.35
C LYS A 29 -15.91 0.19 0.77
N SER A 30 -15.11 1.05 1.39
CA SER A 30 -14.81 2.38 0.86
C SER A 30 -14.21 2.32 -0.55
N ILE A 31 -13.27 1.40 -0.80
CA ILE A 31 -12.66 1.19 -2.11
C ILE A 31 -13.72 0.71 -3.12
N SER A 32 -14.62 -0.19 -2.71
CA SER A 32 -15.74 -0.65 -3.54
C SER A 32 -16.71 0.50 -3.87
N ASP A 33 -17.09 1.32 -2.89
CA ASP A 33 -17.98 2.46 -3.09
C ASP A 33 -17.35 3.50 -4.03
N TYR A 34 -16.04 3.72 -3.91
CA TYR A 34 -15.27 4.57 -4.84
C TYR A 34 -15.34 4.01 -6.28
N ARG A 35 -15.17 2.70 -6.46
CA ARG A 35 -15.21 2.04 -7.78
C ARG A 35 -16.56 2.14 -8.48
N GLN A 36 -17.64 2.28 -7.72
CA GLN A 36 -18.98 2.47 -8.29
C GLN A 36 -19.18 3.88 -8.84
N GLN A 37 -18.44 4.86 -8.32
CA GLN A 37 -18.59 6.28 -8.66
C GLN A 37 -17.55 6.78 -9.65
N PHE A 38 -16.36 6.17 -9.67
CA PHE A 38 -15.21 6.63 -10.43
C PHE A 38 -14.57 5.51 -11.24
N SER A 39 -14.11 5.84 -12.45
CA SER A 39 -13.27 4.95 -13.25
C SER A 39 -11.87 4.87 -12.64
N ILE A 40 -11.37 3.65 -12.40
CA ILE A 40 -10.00 3.44 -11.93
C ILE A 40 -9.06 3.24 -13.12
N PRO A 41 -7.98 4.03 -13.24
CA PRO A 41 -6.94 3.80 -14.24
C PRO A 41 -6.32 2.40 -14.12
N LYS A 42 -6.16 1.72 -15.25
CA LYS A 42 -5.46 0.44 -15.34
C LYS A 42 -4.06 0.66 -15.92
N ILE A 43 -3.05 0.21 -15.19
CA ILE A 43 -1.67 0.18 -15.65
C ILE A 43 -1.44 -1.17 -16.32
N TYR A 44 -1.12 -1.13 -17.62
CA TYR A 44 -0.73 -2.30 -18.38
C TYR A 44 0.59 -2.07 -19.11
N ARG A 45 1.58 -2.93 -18.86
CA ARG A 45 2.85 -2.94 -19.58
C ARG A 45 3.22 -4.39 -19.90
N ASN A 46 3.23 -4.73 -21.18
CA ASN A 46 3.61 -6.07 -21.63
C ASN A 46 5.12 -6.13 -21.94
N VAL A 47 5.94 -6.23 -20.89
CA VAL A 47 7.40 -6.36 -21.00
C VAL A 47 7.83 -7.63 -20.27
N LYS A 48 8.70 -8.43 -20.89
CA LYS A 48 9.26 -9.65 -20.30
C LYS A 48 10.26 -9.31 -19.17
N PRO A 49 10.46 -10.18 -18.18
CA PRO A 49 9.87 -11.53 -18.03
C PRO A 49 8.46 -11.53 -17.44
N ILE A 50 8.07 -10.52 -16.66
CA ILE A 50 6.78 -10.48 -15.94
C ILE A 50 5.97 -9.26 -16.44
N PRO A 51 4.74 -9.41 -16.93
CA PRO A 51 3.90 -8.27 -17.30
C PRO A 51 3.53 -7.43 -16.06
N LEU A 52 3.23 -6.15 -16.25
CA LEU A 52 2.64 -5.31 -15.21
C LEU A 52 1.18 -5.09 -15.57
N SER A 53 0.26 -5.50 -14.71
CA SER A 53 -1.19 -5.39 -14.94
C SER A 53 -1.92 -5.24 -13.62
N TYR A 54 -2.33 -4.01 -13.29
CA TYR A 54 -3.09 -3.71 -12.08
C TYR A 54 -3.86 -2.39 -12.23
N SER A 55 -4.90 -2.22 -11.44
CA SER A 55 -5.66 -0.97 -11.33
C SER A 55 -5.13 -0.16 -10.16
N VAL A 56 -5.11 1.18 -10.27
CA VAL A 56 -4.54 2.04 -9.22
C VAL A 56 -5.44 3.23 -8.89
N ILE A 57 -5.72 3.41 -7.60
CA ILE A 57 -6.21 4.68 -7.05
C ILE A 57 -4.97 5.42 -6.54
N ASP A 58 -4.55 6.46 -7.23
CA ASP A 58 -3.32 7.19 -6.88
C ASP A 58 -3.54 8.13 -5.69
N GLY A 59 -2.44 8.66 -5.16
CA GLY A 59 -2.50 9.48 -3.94
C GLY A 59 -3.24 10.81 -4.09
N LYS A 60 -3.43 11.33 -5.31
CA LYS A 60 -4.32 12.48 -5.54
C LYS A 60 -5.77 12.04 -5.33
N ALA A 61 -6.18 10.94 -5.95
CA ALA A 61 -7.52 10.39 -5.80
C ALA A 61 -7.82 10.01 -4.34
N VAL A 62 -6.87 9.34 -3.66
CA VAL A 62 -6.96 9.02 -2.23
C VAL A 62 -7.16 10.28 -1.39
N ASN A 63 -6.33 11.30 -1.59
CA ASN A 63 -6.39 12.55 -0.82
C ASN A 63 -7.73 13.28 -0.98
N SER A 64 -8.37 13.17 -2.15
CA SER A 64 -9.63 13.85 -2.46
C SER A 64 -10.88 13.06 -2.07
N HIS A 65 -10.84 11.72 -2.08
CA HIS A 65 -12.06 10.90 -1.98
C HIS A 65 -12.03 9.85 -0.87
N LEU A 66 -10.87 9.55 -0.29
CA LEU A 66 -10.69 8.48 0.71
C LEU A 66 -9.98 9.02 1.96
N PRO A 67 -10.61 9.94 2.73
CA PRO A 67 -9.99 10.60 3.88
C PRO A 67 -9.50 9.63 4.97
N GLU A 68 -10.16 8.50 5.15
CA GLU A 68 -9.78 7.44 6.07
C GLU A 68 -8.43 6.80 5.70
N VAL A 69 -8.16 6.61 4.40
CA VAL A 69 -6.89 6.07 3.91
C VAL A 69 -5.78 7.09 4.13
N LYS A 70 -6.06 8.39 3.92
CA LYS A 70 -5.11 9.47 4.24
C LYS A 70 -4.78 9.51 5.74
N LYS A 71 -5.77 9.33 6.61
CA LYS A 71 -5.56 9.24 8.06
C LYS A 71 -4.67 8.05 8.40
N LEU A 72 -4.93 6.89 7.80
CA LEU A 72 -4.12 5.69 7.95
C LEU A 72 -2.66 5.92 7.52
N TYR A 73 -2.43 6.56 6.37
CA TYR A 73 -1.09 6.91 5.89
C TYR A 73 -0.30 7.74 6.90
N THR A 74 -0.97 8.68 7.58
CA THR A 74 -0.36 9.49 8.65
C THR A 74 -0.05 8.65 9.89
N THR A 75 -0.94 7.74 10.27
CA THR A 75 -0.71 6.79 11.38
C THR A 75 0.47 5.87 11.11
N VAL A 76 0.55 5.32 9.90
CA VAL A 76 1.66 4.45 9.47
C VAL A 76 3.00 5.18 9.54
N ASN A 77 3.07 6.45 9.13
CA ASN A 77 4.30 7.24 9.28
C ASN A 77 4.80 7.31 10.73
N LYS A 78 3.88 7.45 11.70
CA LYS A 78 4.25 7.44 13.13
C LYS A 78 4.80 6.09 13.57
N VAL A 79 4.19 4.99 13.10
CA VAL A 79 4.66 3.63 13.39
C VAL A 79 6.06 3.42 12.83
N ILE A 80 6.30 3.85 11.59
CA ILE A 80 7.63 3.77 10.96
C ILE A 80 8.67 4.58 11.74
N ASN A 81 8.34 5.81 12.15
CA ASN A 81 9.25 6.63 12.96
C ASN A 81 9.62 5.96 14.28
N ASN A 82 8.65 5.34 14.95
CA ASN A 82 8.90 4.59 16.18
C ASN A 82 9.74 3.32 15.94
N LEU A 83 9.47 2.60 14.84
CA LEU A 83 10.20 1.38 14.46
C LEU A 83 11.66 1.68 14.09
N THR A 84 11.89 2.77 13.37
CA THR A 84 13.21 3.14 12.87
C THR A 84 14.01 3.99 13.84
N ASN A 85 13.33 4.62 14.81
CA ASN A 85 13.85 5.69 15.64
C ASN A 85 14.48 6.83 14.81
N GLN A 86 13.83 7.16 13.70
CA GLN A 86 14.22 8.23 12.77
C GLN A 86 13.07 9.21 12.58
N GLU A 87 13.41 10.43 12.17
CA GLU A 87 12.43 11.44 11.77
C GLU A 87 12.20 11.35 10.26
N LEU A 88 11.31 10.44 9.85
CA LEU A 88 10.87 10.27 8.48
C LEU A 88 9.54 11.00 8.24
N PHE A 89 9.41 11.52 7.02
CA PHE A 89 8.28 12.28 6.56
C PHE A 89 7.63 11.60 5.36
N THR A 90 6.33 11.80 5.23
CA THR A 90 5.60 11.40 4.03
C THR A 90 6.09 12.16 2.80
N LEU A 91 5.97 11.54 1.62
CA LEU A 91 6.40 12.15 0.37
C LEU A 91 5.66 13.47 0.09
N LYS A 92 6.41 14.48 -0.37
CA LYS A 92 5.86 15.80 -0.77
C LYS A 92 4.94 15.70 -1.99
N ASP A 93 5.29 14.83 -2.93
CA ASP A 93 4.42 14.54 -4.07
C ASP A 93 3.30 13.59 -3.63
N VAL A 94 2.13 14.19 -3.41
CA VAL A 94 0.94 13.48 -2.96
C VAL A 94 0.49 12.41 -3.95
N GLN A 95 0.80 12.54 -5.24
CA GLN A 95 0.33 11.58 -6.24
C GLN A 95 0.94 10.19 -6.03
N VAL A 96 2.18 10.13 -5.55
CA VAL A 96 2.93 8.87 -5.39
C VAL A 96 3.06 8.42 -3.93
N GLY A 97 2.63 9.25 -2.97
CA GLY A 97 2.82 8.99 -1.54
C GLY A 97 1.96 7.86 -0.96
N CYS A 98 0.72 7.69 -1.43
CA CYS A 98 -0.21 6.70 -0.91
C CYS A 98 -1.11 6.20 -2.03
N ASN A 99 -0.89 4.98 -2.49
CA ASN A 99 -1.64 4.38 -3.59
C ASN A 99 -2.38 3.14 -3.12
N ILE A 100 -3.54 2.89 -3.71
CA ILE A 100 -4.27 1.62 -3.56
C ILE A 100 -4.10 0.85 -4.85
N ASN A 101 -3.32 -0.22 -4.80
CA ASN A 101 -3.11 -1.12 -5.92
C ASN A 101 -4.14 -2.26 -5.83
N ILE A 102 -4.89 -2.47 -6.92
CA ILE A 102 -5.89 -3.52 -7.04
C ILE A 102 -5.43 -4.48 -8.13
N THR A 103 -5.11 -5.71 -7.72
CA THR A 103 -4.71 -6.77 -8.63
C THR A 103 -5.92 -7.63 -8.94
N GLU A 104 -6.48 -7.47 -10.14
CA GLU A 104 -7.58 -8.29 -10.65
C GLU A 104 -7.10 -9.73 -10.97
N GLN A 105 -8.03 -10.64 -11.24
CA GLN A 105 -7.68 -11.98 -11.74
C GLN A 105 -6.83 -11.87 -13.01
N GLY A 106 -5.69 -12.59 -13.04
CA GLY A 106 -4.70 -12.48 -14.12
C GLY A 106 -3.88 -11.18 -14.10
N GLY A 107 -4.04 -10.36 -13.06
CA GLY A 107 -3.16 -9.24 -12.75
C GLY A 107 -1.77 -9.69 -12.37
N ALA A 108 -0.79 -8.81 -12.53
CA ALA A 108 0.60 -9.11 -12.25
C ALA A 108 1.34 -7.87 -11.76
N TYR A 109 2.19 -8.07 -10.75
CA TYR A 109 3.06 -7.05 -10.20
C TYR A 109 4.52 -7.49 -10.35
N ARG A 110 5.41 -6.54 -10.64
CA ARG A 110 6.81 -6.84 -10.97
C ARG A 110 7.71 -6.70 -9.77
N TRP A 111 8.77 -7.52 -9.76
CA TRP A 111 9.96 -7.26 -8.96
C TRP A 111 10.53 -5.89 -9.31
N HIS A 112 10.57 -5.01 -8.31
CA HIS A 112 11.25 -3.73 -8.35
C HIS A 112 11.56 -3.29 -6.92
N TYR A 113 12.33 -2.22 -6.80
CA TYR A 113 12.54 -1.51 -5.54
C TYR A 113 12.02 -0.09 -5.69
N ASP A 114 11.46 0.44 -4.61
CA ASP A 114 11.10 1.85 -4.54
C ASP A 114 12.34 2.72 -4.30
N ARG A 115 12.26 3.98 -4.72
CA ARG A 115 13.33 4.97 -4.48
C ARG A 115 13.27 5.61 -3.09
N ASN A 116 12.29 5.22 -2.28
CA ASN A 116 12.03 5.80 -0.96
C ASN A 116 12.81 5.03 0.11
N ALA A 117 13.12 5.69 1.23
CA ALA A 117 13.83 5.04 2.34
C ALA A 117 13.02 3.89 2.96
N VAL A 118 11.70 4.04 3.03
CA VAL A 118 10.77 3.03 3.55
C VAL A 118 9.51 3.03 2.70
N THR A 119 9.04 1.84 2.35
CA THR A 119 7.70 1.61 1.79
C THR A 119 6.93 0.73 2.75
N ALA A 120 5.74 1.15 3.16
CA ALA A 120 4.80 0.31 3.88
C ALA A 120 3.78 -0.29 2.92
N ILE A 121 3.59 -1.59 3.01
CA ILE A 121 2.58 -2.33 2.24
C ILE A 121 1.58 -2.89 3.24
N LEU A 122 0.30 -2.56 3.01
CA LEU A 122 -0.80 -3.08 3.80
C LEU A 122 -1.70 -3.93 2.90
N TYR A 123 -1.83 -5.20 3.24
CA TYR A 123 -2.75 -6.11 2.59
C TYR A 123 -4.12 -5.99 3.27
N LEU A 124 -5.15 -5.66 2.49
CA LEU A 124 -6.52 -5.48 2.99
C LEU A 124 -7.38 -6.74 2.85
N ASN A 125 -6.96 -7.68 2.01
CA ASN A 125 -7.62 -8.95 1.80
C ASN A 125 -6.59 -10.07 1.66
N GLU A 126 -7.06 -11.29 1.85
CA GLU A 126 -6.35 -12.51 1.51
C GLU A 126 -6.87 -13.04 0.17
N VAL A 127 -6.00 -13.68 -0.61
CA VAL A 127 -6.37 -14.44 -1.80
C VAL A 127 -5.78 -15.83 -1.67
N GLU A 128 -6.62 -16.86 -1.74
CA GLU A 128 -6.14 -18.25 -1.81
C GLU A 128 -5.50 -18.50 -3.19
N GLY A 129 -4.37 -19.21 -3.23
CA GLY A 129 -3.73 -19.67 -4.47
C GLY A 129 -2.63 -18.77 -5.05
N GLY A 130 -1.93 -17.99 -4.22
CA GLY A 130 -0.76 -17.21 -4.62
C GLY A 130 0.55 -18.02 -4.79
N GLU A 131 0.47 -19.27 -5.27
CA GLU A 131 1.63 -20.08 -5.69
C GLU A 131 1.85 -20.01 -7.21
#